data_AF-A0A158H6Q4-F1
#
_entry.id   AF-A0A158H6Q4-F1
#
_cell.length_a   1.000
_cell.length_b   1.000
_cell.length_c   1.000
_cell.angle_alpha   90.00
_cell.angle_beta   90.00
_cell.angle_gamma   90.00
#
_symmetry.space_group_name_H-M   'P 1'
#
loop_
_entity.id
_entity.type
_entity.pdbx_description
1 polymer ?
#
loop_
_entity_poly.entity_id
_entity_poly.type
_entity_poly.pdbx_seq_one_letter_code
_entity_poly.pdbx_strand_id
1 'polypeptide(L)'
;MNHTRLLSLLLACAFAAGASGCFKPPRGMPNETVISYDGHGAVPPDCASLAQPSLLTDGGIRRPSMQWGCATYTNLAAQLAHPEDIVKPQTLGPADAAVAASAVRRYELGRVIPLDATTSRDSK
;
A
#
# COMPACT_ATOMS: atom_id res chain seq x y z
N MET A 1 -30.15 39.25 -2.21
CA MET A 1 -29.34 38.37 -1.34
C MET A 1 -28.20 39.20 -0.78
N ASN A 2 -28.16 39.47 0.53
CA ASN A 2 -27.18 40.38 1.11
C ASN A 2 -25.75 39.87 0.90
N HIS A 3 -24.89 40.71 0.31
CA HIS A 3 -23.48 40.39 0.01
C HIS A 3 -22.72 39.82 1.22
N THR A 4 -23.08 40.27 2.43
CA THR A 4 -22.57 39.76 3.71
C THR A 4 -22.87 38.28 3.96
N ARG A 5 -24.05 37.78 3.54
CA ARG A 5 -24.40 36.36 3.66
C ARG A 5 -23.68 35.50 2.63
N LEU A 6 -23.45 36.03 1.44
CA LEU A 6 -22.68 35.34 0.40
C LEU A 6 -21.20 35.20 0.81
N LEU A 7 -20.62 36.27 1.37
CA LEU A 7 -19.22 36.31 1.79
C LEU A 7 -18.94 35.37 2.97
N SER A 8 -19.85 35.31 3.93
CA SER A 8 -19.74 34.38 5.07
C SER A 8 -19.87 32.91 4.66
N LEU A 9 -20.74 32.60 3.69
CA LEU A 9 -20.85 31.25 3.14
C LEU A 9 -19.58 30.83 2.39
N LEU A 10 -18.99 31.72 1.60
CA LEU A 10 -17.73 31.47 0.88
C LEU A 10 -16.57 31.23 1.86
N LEU A 11 -16.46 32.03 2.93
CA LEU A 11 -15.47 31.84 3.98
C LEU A 11 -15.64 30.50 4.70
N ALA A 12 -16.88 30.11 5.02
CA ALA A 12 -17.17 28.84 5.67
C ALA A 12 -16.80 27.64 4.77
N CYS A 13 -17.13 27.71 3.47
CA CYS A 13 -16.76 26.66 2.52
C CYS A 13 -15.24 26.56 2.31
N ALA A 14 -14.52 27.70 2.25
CA ALA A 14 -13.07 27.70 2.13
C ALA A 14 -12.38 27.08 3.37
N PHE A 15 -12.87 27.40 4.57
CA PHE A 15 -12.37 26.80 5.81
C PHE A 15 -12.67 25.31 5.88
N ALA A 16 -13.89 24.89 5.52
CA ALA A 16 -14.28 23.49 5.50
C ALA A 16 -13.44 22.69 4.50
N ALA A 17 -13.15 23.21 3.30
CA ALA A 17 -12.29 22.55 2.31
C ALA A 17 -10.83 22.43 2.79
N GLY A 18 -10.31 23.43 3.51
CA GLY A 18 -8.97 23.37 4.11
C GLY A 18 -8.86 22.42 5.31
N ALA A 19 -9.90 22.37 6.15
CA ALA A 19 -9.94 21.51 7.34
C ALA A 19 -10.29 20.04 7.03
N SER A 20 -10.99 19.78 5.93
CA SER A 20 -11.34 18.42 5.47
C SER A 20 -10.28 17.79 4.54
N GLY A 21 -9.21 18.50 4.22
CA GLY A 21 -8.26 18.14 3.18
C GLY A 21 -6.98 17.44 3.65
N CYS A 22 -6.94 16.13 3.40
CA CYS A 22 -5.77 15.24 3.35
C CYS A 22 -5.10 14.91 4.70
N PHE A 23 -5.56 13.80 5.29
CA PHE A 23 -4.70 12.95 6.12
C PHE A 23 -3.52 12.48 5.24
N LYS A 24 -2.47 13.30 5.15
CA LYS A 24 -1.19 12.84 4.64
C LYS A 24 -0.73 11.78 5.64
N PRO A 25 -0.44 10.53 5.20
CA PRO A 25 0.26 9.60 6.08
C PRO A 25 1.46 10.32 6.71
N PRO A 26 1.85 9.98 7.95
CA PRO A 26 2.90 10.70 8.67
C PRO A 26 4.07 10.95 7.72
N ARG A 27 4.43 12.24 7.54
CA ARG A 27 5.32 12.72 6.46
C ARG A 27 6.74 12.13 6.47
N GLY A 28 7.03 11.23 7.41
CA GLY A 28 8.31 10.54 7.54
C GLY A 28 8.21 9.02 7.48
N MET A 29 7.05 8.42 7.18
CA MET A 29 7.00 6.98 6.98
C MET A 29 7.50 6.65 5.57
N PRO A 30 8.53 5.78 5.44
CA PRO A 30 9.04 5.41 4.14
C PRO A 30 8.01 4.65 3.31
N ASN A 31 8.17 4.65 1.99
CA ASN A 31 7.44 3.76 1.09
C ASN A 31 8.29 2.52 0.78
N GLU A 32 7.83 1.67 -0.14
CA GLU A 32 8.48 0.43 -0.57
C GLU A 32 9.92 0.58 -1.08
N THR A 33 10.40 1.81 -1.32
CA THR A 33 11.80 2.06 -1.75
C THR A 33 12.84 1.76 -0.69
N VAL A 34 12.44 1.44 0.55
CA VAL A 34 13.36 0.99 1.60
C VAL A 34 13.74 -0.48 1.50
N ILE A 35 13.08 -1.22 0.62
CA ILE A 35 13.50 -2.57 0.24
C ILE A 35 14.57 -2.41 -0.85
N SER A 36 15.67 -3.13 -0.72
CA SER A 36 16.78 -3.09 -1.69
C SER A 36 17.03 -4.47 -2.32
N TYR A 37 17.98 -4.55 -3.24
CA TYR A 37 18.38 -5.79 -3.91
C TYR A 37 19.91 -5.95 -3.81
N ASP A 38 20.38 -7.08 -3.30
CA ASP A 38 21.82 -7.36 -3.07
C ASP A 38 22.48 -8.16 -4.20
N GLY A 39 21.76 -8.45 -5.28
CA GLY A 39 22.20 -9.33 -6.37
C GLY A 39 21.72 -10.78 -6.24
N HIS A 40 21.14 -11.17 -5.11
CA HIS A 40 20.58 -12.50 -4.89
C HIS A 40 19.10 -12.45 -4.49
N GLY A 41 18.71 -11.49 -3.66
CA GLY A 41 17.35 -11.39 -3.15
C GLY A 41 16.96 -9.97 -2.73
N ALA A 42 15.69 -9.83 -2.38
CA ALA A 42 15.18 -8.59 -1.82
C ALA A 42 15.63 -8.49 -0.36
N VAL A 43 16.27 -7.39 -0.01
CA VAL A 43 16.77 -7.13 1.34
C VAL A 43 15.81 -6.16 2.04
N PRO A 44 15.18 -6.57 3.16
CA PRO A 44 14.30 -5.70 3.92
C PRO A 44 15.10 -4.57 4.59
N PRO A 45 14.44 -3.46 4.98
CA PRO A 45 15.09 -2.37 5.68
C PRO A 45 15.58 -2.80 7.07
N ASP A 46 16.61 -2.11 7.58
CA ASP A 46 16.91 -2.15 9.00
C ASP A 46 15.74 -1.58 9.80
N CYS A 47 15.08 -2.42 10.61
CA CYS A 47 13.93 -2.00 11.39
C CYS A 47 14.25 -0.93 12.43
N ALA A 48 15.49 -0.83 12.90
CA ALA A 48 15.88 0.26 13.80
C ALA A 48 15.79 1.63 13.10
N SER A 49 16.09 1.69 11.80
CA SER A 49 15.95 2.91 10.99
C SER A 49 14.49 3.39 10.84
N LEU A 50 13.51 2.50 11.08
CA LEU A 50 12.08 2.79 11.01
C LEU A 50 11.49 3.23 12.36
N ALA A 51 12.31 3.30 13.43
CA ALA A 51 11.83 3.66 14.75
C ALA A 51 11.29 5.10 14.77
N GLN A 52 10.04 5.26 15.18
CA GLN A 52 9.43 6.57 15.40
C GLN A 52 9.07 6.75 16.87
N PRO A 53 9.32 7.95 17.44
CA PRO A 53 8.94 8.23 18.81
C PRO A 53 7.42 8.23 18.95
N SER A 54 6.92 7.67 20.05
CA SER A 54 5.50 7.75 20.35
C SER A 54 5.11 9.19 20.68
N LEU A 55 4.03 9.67 20.05
CA LEU A 55 3.38 10.93 20.43
C LEU A 55 2.52 10.80 21.68
N LEU A 56 2.30 9.57 22.15
CA LEU A 56 1.46 9.26 23.31
C LEU A 56 2.32 9.13 24.58
N THR A 57 1.75 9.60 25.68
CA THR A 57 2.28 9.45 27.04
C THR A 57 1.23 8.76 27.91
N ASP A 58 1.69 7.93 28.84
CA ASP A 58 0.86 7.19 29.78
C ASP A 58 1.27 7.59 31.19
N GLY A 59 0.39 8.33 31.90
CA GLY A 59 0.71 8.88 33.23
C GLY A 59 1.94 9.79 33.26
N GLY A 60 2.26 10.49 32.16
CA GLY A 60 3.48 11.30 32.03
C GLY A 60 4.73 10.53 31.60
N ILE A 61 4.66 9.19 31.51
CA ILE A 61 5.75 8.35 30.99
C ILE A 61 5.64 8.29 29.46
N ARG A 62 6.77 8.55 28.78
CA ARG A 62 6.85 8.42 27.32
C ARG A 62 6.76 6.94 26.93
N ARG A 63 5.85 6.61 26.02
CA ARG A 63 5.74 5.26 25.46
C ARG A 63 6.96 4.94 24.58
N PRO A 64 7.35 3.66 24.45
CA PRO A 64 8.45 3.24 23.59
C PRO A 64 8.30 3.70 22.14
N SER A 65 9.41 3.87 21.44
CA SER A 65 9.42 4.04 19.99
C SER A 65 8.95 2.78 19.28
N MET A 66 8.29 2.94 18.15
CA MET A 66 7.74 1.82 17.36
C MET A 66 8.37 1.80 15.97
N GLN A 67 8.76 0.63 15.48
CA GLN A 67 9.33 0.42 14.14
C GLN A 67 8.21 0.23 13.12
N TRP A 68 7.48 1.30 12.83
CA TRP A 68 6.30 1.23 11.95
C TRP A 68 6.68 0.69 10.57
N GLY A 69 5.91 -0.28 10.08
CA GLY A 69 6.11 -0.89 8.76
C GLY A 69 7.16 -1.98 8.68
N CYS A 70 7.98 -2.23 9.72
CA CYS A 70 9.02 -3.28 9.70
C CYS A 70 8.46 -4.64 9.27
N ALA A 71 7.38 -5.13 9.89
CA ALA A 71 6.75 -6.39 9.50
C ALA A 71 6.21 -6.34 8.06
N THR A 72 5.67 -5.21 7.63
CA THR A 72 5.13 -5.01 6.28
C THR A 72 6.22 -5.12 5.23
N TYR A 73 7.33 -4.38 5.37
CA TYR A 73 8.40 -4.38 4.39
C TYR A 73 9.17 -5.71 4.38
N THR A 74 9.37 -6.33 5.54
CA THR A 74 10.00 -7.66 5.61
C THR A 74 9.16 -8.72 4.92
N ASN A 75 7.86 -8.74 5.18
CA ASN A 75 6.96 -9.68 4.51
C ASN A 75 6.87 -9.38 3.00
N LEU A 76 6.88 -8.10 2.61
CA LEU A 76 6.87 -7.72 1.20
C LEU A 76 8.15 -8.18 0.49
N ALA A 77 9.32 -7.95 1.08
CA ALA A 77 10.60 -8.42 0.54
C ALA A 77 10.60 -9.94 0.32
N ALA A 78 10.05 -10.71 1.27
CA ALA A 78 9.91 -12.16 1.14
C ALA A 78 8.91 -12.62 0.08
N GLN A 79 7.92 -11.78 -0.28
CA GLN A 79 6.88 -12.07 -1.27
C GLN A 79 7.27 -11.66 -2.70
N LEU A 80 8.37 -10.93 -2.89
CA LEU A 80 8.78 -10.48 -4.21
C LEU A 80 9.17 -11.67 -5.09
N ALA A 81 8.38 -11.90 -6.14
CA ALA A 81 8.64 -12.96 -7.11
C ALA A 81 9.92 -12.73 -7.92
N HIS A 82 10.21 -11.46 -8.27
CA HIS A 82 11.39 -11.05 -9.02
C HIS A 82 12.09 -9.86 -8.32
N PRO A 83 13.01 -10.12 -7.37
CA PRO A 83 13.66 -9.07 -6.57
C PRO A 83 14.43 -8.01 -7.37
N GLU A 84 14.97 -8.38 -8.53
CA GLU A 84 15.70 -7.48 -9.44
C GLU A 84 14.83 -6.33 -9.98
N ASP A 85 13.51 -6.50 -10.00
CA ASP A 85 12.57 -5.48 -10.45
C ASP A 85 12.55 -4.23 -9.55
N ILE A 86 13.04 -4.33 -8.30
CA ILE A 86 13.16 -3.19 -7.38
C ILE A 86 14.11 -2.12 -7.95
N VAL A 87 15.21 -2.54 -8.59
CA VAL A 87 16.23 -1.64 -9.14
C VAL A 87 16.05 -1.39 -10.63
N LYS A 88 15.52 -2.39 -11.34
CA LYS A 88 15.30 -2.33 -12.78
C LYS A 88 13.94 -2.93 -13.11
N PRO A 89 12.85 -2.15 -12.95
CA PRO A 89 11.52 -2.62 -13.30
C PRO A 89 11.49 -3.08 -14.76
N GLN A 90 10.94 -4.26 -15.00
CA GLN A 90 10.69 -4.69 -16.37
C GLN A 90 9.65 -3.77 -17.02
N THR A 91 9.90 -3.42 -18.29
CA THR A 91 8.86 -2.80 -19.10
C THR A 91 7.69 -3.77 -19.23
N LEU A 92 6.52 -3.35 -18.74
CA LEU A 92 5.26 -4.05 -18.97
C LEU A 92 5.09 -4.28 -20.47
N GLY A 93 5.07 -5.55 -20.87
CA GLY A 93 4.73 -5.94 -22.23
C GLY A 93 3.28 -5.59 -22.56
N PRO A 94 2.91 -5.59 -23.85
CA PRO A 94 1.51 -5.44 -24.23
C PRO A 94 0.68 -6.54 -23.58
N ALA A 95 -0.50 -6.18 -23.06
CA ALA A 95 -1.44 -7.17 -22.55
C ALA A 95 -1.82 -8.15 -23.67
N ASP A 96 -1.74 -9.46 -23.39
CA ASP A 96 -2.15 -10.48 -24.35
C ASP A 96 -3.68 -10.59 -24.39
N ALA A 97 -4.27 -9.85 -25.34
CA ALA A 97 -5.72 -9.82 -25.54
C ALA A 97 -6.29 -11.21 -25.91
N ALA A 98 -5.52 -12.06 -26.59
CA ALA A 98 -5.97 -13.39 -26.96
C ALA A 98 -6.03 -14.31 -25.74
N VAL A 99 -5.03 -14.25 -24.85
CA VAL A 99 -5.04 -14.98 -23.58
C VAL A 99 -6.21 -14.52 -22.72
N ALA A 100 -6.43 -13.21 -22.58
CA ALA A 100 -7.55 -12.65 -21.82
C ALA A 100 -8.91 -13.12 -22.38
N ALA A 101 -9.12 -12.99 -23.70
CA ALA A 101 -10.35 -13.45 -24.35
C ALA A 101 -10.55 -14.97 -24.19
N SER A 102 -9.48 -15.76 -24.27
CA SER A 102 -9.54 -17.22 -24.06
C SER A 102 -9.94 -17.59 -22.63
N ALA A 103 -9.52 -16.80 -21.64
CA ALA A 103 -9.86 -17.02 -20.24
C ALA A 103 -11.34 -16.74 -19.99
N VAL A 104 -11.86 -15.61 -20.50
CA VAL A 104 -13.29 -15.27 -20.43
C VAL A 104 -14.15 -16.34 -21.11
N ARG A 105 -13.78 -16.76 -22.33
CA ARG A 105 -14.51 -17.81 -23.05
C ARG A 105 -14.51 -19.16 -22.32
N ARG A 106 -13.41 -19.52 -21.66
CA ARG A 106 -13.34 -20.74 -20.82
C ARG A 106 -14.31 -20.65 -19.64
N TYR A 107 -14.39 -19.50 -19.01
CA TYR A 107 -15.34 -19.24 -17.93
C TYR A 107 -16.79 -19.36 -18.40
N GLU A 108 -17.16 -18.69 -19.50
CA GLU A 108 -18.52 -18.73 -20.08
C GLU A 108 -18.97 -20.13 -20.48
N LEU A 109 -18.05 -20.95 -20.99
CA LEU A 109 -18.31 -22.32 -21.42
C LEU A 109 -18.19 -23.35 -20.28
N GLY A 110 -17.96 -22.92 -19.04
CA GLY A 110 -17.78 -23.82 -17.90
C GLY A 110 -16.52 -24.70 -17.97
N ARG A 111 -15.51 -24.31 -18.76
CA ARG A 111 -14.24 -25.03 -18.94
C ARG A 111 -13.14 -24.48 -18.02
N VAL A 112 -13.47 -24.28 -16.75
CA VAL A 112 -12.54 -23.81 -15.72
C VAL A 112 -11.71 -24.96 -15.17
N ILE A 113 -10.45 -24.70 -14.84
CA ILE A 113 -9.63 -25.66 -14.09
C ILE A 113 -10.16 -25.62 -12.64
N PRO A 114 -10.63 -26.75 -12.09
CA PRO A 114 -11.11 -26.79 -10.72
C PRO A 114 -9.96 -26.44 -9.76
N LEU A 115 -10.27 -25.65 -8.74
CA LEU A 115 -9.32 -25.34 -7.68
C LEU A 115 -8.91 -26.64 -6.97
N ASP A 116 -7.62 -26.74 -6.64
CA ASP A 116 -7.15 -27.83 -5.79
C ASP A 116 -7.70 -27.61 -4.37
N ALA A 117 -8.59 -28.49 -3.93
CA ALA A 117 -9.24 -28.40 -2.62
C ALA A 117 -8.27 -28.65 -1.45
N THR A 118 -7.07 -29.19 -1.70
CA THR A 118 -6.06 -29.41 -0.64
C THR A 118 -5.24 -28.16 -0.35
N THR A 119 -5.12 -27.26 -1.33
CA THR A 119 -4.30 -26.03 -1.24
C THR A 119 -5.14 -24.76 -1.31
N SER A 120 -6.36 -24.82 -1.85
CA SER A 120 -7.30 -23.70 -1.91
C SER A 120 -8.34 -23.81 -0.80
N ARG A 121 -8.62 -22.69 -0.13
CA ARG A 121 -9.69 -22.58 0.85
C ARG A 121 -11.03 -22.39 0.14
N ASP A 122 -11.56 -23.48 -0.38
CA ASP A 122 -12.97 -23.57 -0.78
C ASP A 122 -13.61 -24.79 -0.10
N SER A 123 -13.35 -24.92 1.20
CA SER A 123 -14.09 -25.81 2.09
C SER A 123 -15.09 -24.96 2.87
N LYS A 124 -16.34 -25.14 2.46
CA LYS A 124 -17.58 -24.59 3.02
C LYS A 124 -17.67 -24.63 4.54
#